data_AF-A0A7Y0DMA1-F1
#
_entry.id   AF-A0A7Y0DMA1-F1
#
_cell.length_a   1.000
_cell.length_b   1.000
_cell.length_c   1.000
_cell.angle_alpha   90.00
_cell.angle_beta   90.00
_cell.angle_gamma   90.00
#
_symmetry.space_group_name_H-M   'P 1'
#
loop_
_entity.id
_entity.type
_entity.pdbx_description
1 polymer ?
#
loop_
_entity_poly.entity_id
_entity_poly.type
_entity_poly.pdbx_seq_one_letter_code
_entity_poly.pdbx_strand_id
1 'polypeptide(L)'
;MRNRARFYVRLIVTAIALVLSATATAEVVDNWGNLQKDYFPDKNLEPGSFIRLTAPQRAESGAKVPFAFSINYPMTTEKYIKSVFVFVDGNPVPLIAVFHFSPLKGTSNNRVFDHLIEKATSSEQPSTNFF
;
A
#
# COMPACT_ATOMS: atom_id res chain seq x y z
N MET A 1 56.78 18.21 18.27
CA MET A 1 55.88 17.34 19.09
C MET A 1 54.40 17.74 19.05
N ARG A 2 54.04 19.03 18.93
CA ARG A 2 52.66 19.56 19.01
C ARG A 2 51.68 19.10 17.91
N ASN A 3 52.16 18.69 16.73
CA ASN A 3 51.29 18.29 15.60
C ASN A 3 50.80 16.84 15.68
N ARG A 4 51.53 15.96 16.37
CA ARG A 4 51.16 14.54 16.52
C ARG A 4 49.96 14.38 17.45
N ALA A 5 49.92 15.15 18.54
CA ALA A 5 48.78 15.20 19.46
C ALA A 5 47.48 15.69 18.79
N ARG A 6 47.57 16.70 17.91
CA ARG A 6 46.41 17.21 17.15
C ARG A 6 45.87 16.18 16.14
N PHE A 7 46.74 15.31 15.63
CA PHE A 7 46.37 14.24 14.70
C PHE A 7 45.57 13.12 15.42
N TYR A 8 46.03 12.68 16.59
CA TYR A 8 45.30 11.68 17.39
C TYR A 8 43.96 12.18 17.91
N VAL A 9 43.88 13.44 18.35
CA VAL A 9 42.60 14.04 18.77
C VAL A 9 41.60 14.07 17.62
N ARG A 10 42.03 14.42 16.40
CA ARG A 10 41.17 14.35 15.22
C ARG A 10 40.69 12.93 14.94
N LEU A 11 41.57 11.93 14.96
CA LEU A 11 41.19 10.53 14.76
C LEU A 11 40.16 10.03 15.77
N ILE A 12 40.29 10.42 17.05
CA ILE A 12 39.34 10.04 18.10
C ILE A 12 37.99 10.71 17.87
N VAL A 13 37.96 11.99 17.52
CA VAL A 13 36.70 12.72 17.24
C VAL A 13 35.97 12.12 16.03
N THR A 14 36.67 11.76 14.95
CA THR A 14 36.04 11.14 13.78
C THR A 14 35.50 9.74 14.09
N ALA A 15 36.22 8.94 14.89
CA ALA A 15 35.77 7.61 15.29
C ALA A 15 34.50 7.67 16.15
N ILE A 16 34.41 8.65 17.06
CA ILE A 16 33.22 8.88 17.89
C ILE A 16 32.02 9.32 17.02
N ALA A 17 32.25 10.19 16.03
CA ALA A 17 31.19 10.62 15.11
C ALA A 17 30.64 9.47 14.23
N LEU A 18 31.48 8.49 13.89
CA LEU A 18 31.07 7.32 13.11
C LEU A 18 30.18 6.36 13.92
N VAL A 19 30.46 6.19 15.22
CA VAL A 19 29.69 5.30 16.11
C VAL A 19 28.29 5.87 16.41
N LEU A 20 28.14 7.20 16.44
CA LEU A 20 26.86 7.88 16.70
C LEU A 20 25.88 7.84 15.52
N SER A 21 26.34 7.55 14.31
CA SER A 21 25.50 7.62 13.09
C SER A 21 24.73 6.31 12.77
N ALA A 22 24.89 5.25 13.57
CA ALA A 22 24.48 3.90 13.20
C ALA A 22 23.09 3.44 13.67
N THR A 23 22.17 4.33 14.05
CA THR A 23 20.84 3.93 14.54
C THR A 23 19.70 4.56 13.72
N ALA A 24 19.60 4.17 12.45
CA ALA A 24 18.39 4.39 11.66
C ALA A 24 17.52 3.13 11.74
N THR A 25 16.49 3.17 12.59
CA THR A 25 15.45 2.15 12.61
C THR A 25 14.39 2.53 11.58
N ALA A 26 14.20 1.70 10.54
CA ALA A 26 13.05 1.82 9.66
C ALA A 26 11.82 1.28 10.40
N GLU A 27 11.10 2.16 11.10
CA GLU A 27 9.81 1.82 11.70
C GLU A 27 8.76 1.76 10.57
N VAL A 28 7.99 0.66 10.53
CA VAL A 28 6.80 0.59 9.69
C VAL A 28 5.76 1.47 10.35
N VAL A 29 5.67 2.72 9.91
CA VAL A 29 4.64 3.65 10.37
C VAL A 29 3.30 3.14 9.84
N ASP A 30 2.39 2.75 10.73
CA ASP A 30 1.01 2.44 10.35
C ASP A 30 0.32 3.73 9.87
N ASN A 31 0.17 3.86 8.56
CA ASN A 31 -0.42 5.05 7.94
C ASN A 31 -1.93 4.95 7.74
N TRP A 32 -2.57 3.86 8.20
CA TRP A 32 -3.98 3.60 7.93
C TRP A 32 -4.90 4.75 8.37
N GLY A 33 -4.69 5.29 9.57
CA GLY A 33 -5.51 6.39 10.10
C GLY A 33 -5.46 7.68 9.26
N ASN A 34 -4.35 7.93 8.56
CA ASN A 34 -4.23 9.08 7.65
C ASN A 34 -4.94 8.79 6.32
N LEU A 35 -4.75 7.59 5.76
CA LEU A 35 -5.44 7.16 4.53
C LEU A 35 -6.96 7.23 4.67
N GLN A 36 -7.50 6.85 5.82
CA GLN A 36 -8.95 6.96 6.08
C GLN A 36 -9.45 8.40 5.96
N LYS A 37 -8.73 9.36 6.57
CA LYS A 37 -9.10 10.78 6.55
C LYS A 37 -8.96 11.39 5.16
N ASP A 38 -7.88 11.06 4.45
CA ASP A 38 -7.56 11.67 3.16
C ASP A 38 -8.50 11.19 2.05
N TYR A 39 -8.85 9.89 2.03
CA TYR A 39 -9.66 9.30 0.95
C TYR A 39 -11.14 9.17 1.28
N PHE A 40 -11.51 9.12 2.56
CA PHE A 40 -12.89 8.93 3.01
C PHE A 40 -13.28 9.94 4.10
N PRO A 41 -13.14 11.25 3.84
CA PRO A 41 -13.52 12.26 4.82
C PRO A 41 -14.99 12.09 5.23
N ASP A 42 -15.24 12.27 6.53
CA ASP A 42 -16.56 12.20 7.15
C ASP A 42 -17.30 10.87 6.99
N LYS A 43 -16.60 9.78 6.65
CA LYS A 43 -17.16 8.43 6.62
C LYS A 43 -16.75 7.62 7.84
N ASN A 44 -17.71 6.93 8.45
CA ASN A 44 -17.40 5.86 9.40
C ASN A 44 -17.11 4.57 8.62
N LEU A 45 -15.90 4.02 8.81
CA LEU A 45 -15.44 2.82 8.11
C LEU A 45 -15.57 1.61 9.02
N GLU A 46 -16.41 0.66 8.60
CA GLU A 46 -16.65 -0.58 9.32
C GLU A 46 -15.89 -1.75 8.67
N PRO A 47 -15.32 -2.68 9.46
CA PRO A 47 -14.71 -3.89 8.92
C PRO A 47 -15.71 -4.71 8.09
N GLY A 48 -15.36 -5.00 6.84
CA GLY A 48 -16.16 -5.84 5.96
C GLY A 48 -15.59 -7.26 5.85
N SER A 49 -16.35 -8.28 6.24
CA SER A 49 -15.97 -9.70 6.09
C SER A 49 -16.26 -10.29 4.71
N PHE A 50 -16.92 -9.53 3.85
CA PHE A 50 -17.37 -9.95 2.51
C PHE A 50 -16.30 -9.82 1.42
N ILE A 51 -15.12 -9.28 1.74
CA ILE A 51 -13.99 -9.17 0.81
C ILE A 51 -12.87 -10.11 1.23
N ARG A 52 -12.34 -10.88 0.28
CA ARG A 52 -11.18 -11.76 0.51
C ARG A 52 -10.06 -11.36 -0.41
N LEU A 53 -8.90 -11.02 0.12
CA LEU A 53 -7.68 -10.73 -0.64
C LEU A 53 -6.75 -11.94 -0.60
N THR A 54 -6.22 -12.32 -1.74
CA THR A 54 -5.20 -13.35 -1.90
C THR A 54 -4.00 -12.72 -2.59
N ALA A 55 -2.84 -12.78 -1.94
CA ALA A 55 -1.57 -12.27 -2.48
C ALA A 55 -0.46 -13.25 -2.06
N PRO A 56 0.64 -13.34 -2.82
CA PRO A 56 1.77 -14.19 -2.45
C PRO A 56 2.45 -13.65 -1.19
N GLN A 57 3.04 -14.55 -0.39
CA GLN A 57 3.76 -14.17 0.82
C GLN A 57 4.98 -13.29 0.52
N ARG A 58 5.63 -13.50 -0.64
CA ARG A 58 6.62 -12.61 -1.22
C ARG A 58 6.38 -12.51 -2.71
N ALA A 59 6.49 -11.30 -3.24
CA ALA A 59 6.61 -11.11 -4.68
C ALA A 59 7.99 -11.56 -5.15
N GLU A 60 8.05 -12.13 -6.36
CA GLU A 60 9.32 -12.43 -7.03
C GLU A 60 10.11 -11.15 -7.34
N SER A 61 9.40 -10.07 -7.63
CA SER A 61 9.94 -8.73 -7.82
C SER A 61 9.01 -7.69 -7.23
N GLY A 62 9.56 -6.69 -6.53
CA GLY A 62 8.78 -5.54 -6.04
C GLY A 62 8.17 -4.69 -7.17
N ALA A 63 8.56 -4.93 -8.43
CA ALA A 63 7.95 -4.33 -9.60
C ALA A 63 6.65 -5.03 -10.04
N LYS A 64 6.39 -6.29 -9.66
CA LYS A 64 5.18 -7.04 -10.08
C LYS A 64 4.67 -7.88 -8.92
N VAL A 65 3.52 -7.49 -8.38
CA VAL A 65 2.88 -8.20 -7.29
C VAL A 65 1.52 -8.71 -7.76
N PRO A 66 1.37 -10.02 -8.02
CA PRO A 66 0.06 -10.59 -8.31
C PRO A 66 -0.82 -10.53 -7.07
N PHE A 67 -2.09 -10.13 -7.22
CA PHE A 67 -3.10 -10.41 -6.21
C PHE A 67 -4.45 -10.74 -6.86
N ALA A 68 -5.32 -11.32 -6.06
CA ALA A 68 -6.71 -11.54 -6.43
C ALA A 68 -7.58 -11.13 -5.26
N PHE A 69 -8.77 -10.63 -5.55
CA PHE A 69 -9.78 -10.46 -4.51
C PHE A 69 -11.13 -10.99 -4.96
N SER A 70 -11.88 -11.51 -4.02
CA SER A 70 -13.27 -11.90 -4.23
C SER A 70 -14.19 -11.11 -3.32
N ILE A 71 -15.39 -10.84 -3.82
CA ILE A 71 -16.45 -10.16 -3.09
C ILE A 71 -17.64 -11.11 -3.01
N ASN A 72 -18.02 -11.45 -1.79
CA ASN A 72 -19.25 -12.17 -1.47
C ASN A 72 -20.26 -11.18 -0.85
N TYR A 73 -20.86 -10.36 -1.71
CA TYR A 73 -21.83 -9.34 -1.34
C TYR A 73 -22.93 -9.31 -2.41
N PRO A 74 -24.21 -9.05 -2.07
CA PRO A 74 -25.25 -8.90 -3.06
C PRO A 74 -24.84 -7.89 -4.14
N MET A 75 -25.04 -8.20 -5.42
CA MET A 75 -24.73 -7.30 -6.54
C MET A 75 -25.99 -6.96 -7.36
N THR A 76 -27.11 -6.73 -6.66
CA THR A 76 -28.41 -6.40 -7.27
C THR A 76 -28.53 -4.90 -7.55
N THR A 77 -29.59 -4.51 -8.26
CA THR A 77 -29.87 -3.10 -8.58
C THR A 77 -30.06 -2.24 -7.32
N GLU A 78 -30.61 -2.82 -6.25
CA GLU A 78 -30.90 -2.14 -4.99
C GLU A 78 -29.70 -2.17 -4.02
N LYS A 79 -28.85 -3.20 -4.11
CA LYS A 79 -27.76 -3.43 -3.17
C LYS A 79 -26.55 -4.05 -3.87
N TYR A 80 -25.49 -3.26 -3.99
CA TYR A 80 -24.22 -3.67 -4.60
C TYR A 80 -23.04 -2.86 -4.06
N ILE A 81 -21.83 -3.43 -4.17
CA ILE A 81 -20.58 -2.69 -3.94
C ILE A 81 -20.36 -1.77 -5.13
N LYS A 82 -20.27 -0.46 -4.90
CA LYS A 82 -20.03 0.52 -5.98
C LYS A 82 -18.58 0.59 -6.41
N SER A 83 -17.67 0.52 -5.44
CA SER A 83 -16.25 0.64 -5.72
C SER A 83 -15.40 -0.06 -4.67
N VAL A 84 -14.24 -0.55 -5.09
CA VAL A 84 -13.18 -1.09 -4.21
C VAL A 84 -11.92 -0.27 -4.44
N PHE A 85 -11.36 0.26 -3.37
CA PHE A 85 -10.11 1.00 -3.36
C PHE A 85 -9.00 0.10 -2.81
N VAL A 86 -7.86 0.05 -3.49
CA VAL A 86 -6.71 -0.75 -3.08
C VAL A 86 -5.56 0.18 -2.70
N PHE A 87 -5.09 0.05 -1.47
CA PHE A 87 -4.00 0.84 -0.91
C PHE A 87 -2.76 -0.01 -0.63
N VAL A 88 -1.60 0.58 -0.85
CA VAL A 88 -0.30 0.05 -0.45
C VAL A 88 0.43 1.14 0.34
N ASP A 89 0.47 0.98 1.66
CA ASP A 89 1.05 1.95 2.61
C ASP A 89 2.48 2.38 2.22
N GLY A 90 3.35 1.42 1.88
CA GLY A 90 4.76 1.69 1.57
C GLY A 90 5.03 2.42 0.26
N ASN A 91 4.00 2.76 -0.53
CA ASN A 91 4.19 3.49 -1.79
C ASN A 91 4.12 5.01 -1.55
N PRO A 92 4.95 5.83 -2.25
CA PRO A 92 4.83 7.29 -2.21
C PRO A 92 3.43 7.79 -2.57
N VAL A 93 2.75 7.06 -3.45
CA VAL A 93 1.32 7.22 -3.75
C VAL A 93 0.61 5.95 -3.26
N PRO A 94 -0.11 5.99 -2.13
CA PRO A 94 -0.67 4.79 -1.52
C PRO A 94 -1.83 4.18 -2.31
N LEU A 95 -2.68 4.99 -2.95
CA LEU A 95 -3.79 4.50 -3.77
C LEU A 95 -3.26 3.97 -5.09
N ILE A 96 -3.35 2.65 -5.28
CA ILE A 96 -2.81 1.98 -6.48
C ILE A 96 -3.87 1.56 -7.49
N ALA A 97 -5.12 1.35 -7.05
CA ALA A 97 -6.22 0.98 -7.94
C ALA A 97 -7.58 1.35 -7.34
N VAL A 98 -8.52 1.69 -8.21
CA VAL A 98 -9.96 1.81 -7.88
C VAL A 98 -10.74 0.99 -8.90
N PHE A 99 -11.50 0.03 -8.40
CA PHE A 99 -12.42 -0.76 -9.22
C PHE A 99 -13.81 -0.18 -9.04
N HIS A 100 -14.46 0.16 -10.16
CA HIS A 100 -15.86 0.61 -10.16
C HIS A 100 -16.75 -0.52 -10.64
N PHE A 101 -17.92 -0.63 -10.04
CA PHE A 101 -18.90 -1.65 -10.40
C PHE A 101 -20.24 -1.03 -10.72
N SER A 102 -20.96 -1.72 -11.59
CA SER A 102 -22.38 -1.54 -11.85
C SER A 102 -23.16 -2.73 -11.26
N PRO A 103 -24.47 -2.56 -10.99
CA PRO A 103 -25.31 -3.68 -10.63
C PRO A 103 -25.26 -4.77 -11.69
N LEU A 104 -25.21 -6.04 -11.27
CA LEU A 104 -25.32 -7.14 -12.21
C LEU A 104 -26.77 -7.26 -12.69
N LYS A 105 -26.96 -7.52 -13.98
CA LYS A 105 -28.24 -8.00 -14.52
C LYS A 105 -28.39 -9.49 -14.16
N GLY A 106 -28.69 -9.79 -12.90
CA GLY A 106 -28.89 -11.15 -12.39
C GLY A 106 -28.47 -11.35 -10.93
N THR A 107 -28.95 -12.43 -10.29
CA THR A 107 -28.81 -12.71 -8.84
C THR A 107 -27.49 -13.42 -8.49
N SER A 108 -26.35 -13.01 -9.04
CA SER A 108 -25.06 -13.57 -8.62
C SER A 108 -24.49 -12.77 -7.45
N ASN A 109 -24.25 -13.45 -6.32
CA ASN A 109 -23.71 -12.86 -5.09
C ASN A 109 -22.18 -12.97 -4.97
N ASN A 110 -21.51 -13.68 -5.91
CA ASN A 110 -20.08 -13.95 -5.83
C ASN A 110 -19.37 -13.49 -7.12
N ARG A 111 -18.35 -12.65 -6.97
CA ARG A 111 -17.53 -12.14 -8.09
C ARG A 111 -16.05 -12.20 -7.69
N VAL A 112 -15.24 -12.83 -8.54
CA VAL A 112 -13.79 -13.00 -8.37
C VAL A 112 -13.06 -12.09 -9.35
N PHE A 113 -12.03 -11.39 -8.88
CA PHE A 113 -11.17 -10.52 -9.66
C PHE A 113 -9.72 -10.95 -9.47
N ASP A 114 -9.08 -11.36 -10.57
CA ASP A 114 -7.66 -11.62 -10.61
C ASP A 114 -6.96 -10.38 -11.20
N HIS A 115 -5.99 -9.80 -10.48
CA HIS A 115 -5.33 -8.59 -10.93
C HIS A 115 -3.81 -8.58 -10.63
N LEU A 116 -3.02 -8.33 -11.66
CA LEU A 116 -1.58 -8.12 -11.51
C LEU A 116 -1.32 -6.62 -11.39
N ILE A 117 -0.84 -6.16 -10.23
CA ILE A 117 -0.29 -4.80 -10.14
C ILE A 117 1.20 -4.86 -10.43
N GLU A 118 1.56 -4.35 -11.59
CA GLU A 118 2.91 -3.85 -11.83
C GLU A 118 3.03 -2.55 -11.04
N LYS A 119 4.07 -2.44 -10.20
CA LYS A 119 4.34 -1.32 -9.30
C LYS A 119 3.95 -0.02 -9.99
N ALA A 120 2.89 0.61 -9.48
CA ALA A 120 2.41 1.91 -9.95
C ALA A 120 3.57 2.90 -9.80
N THR A 121 4.32 3.07 -10.87
CA THR A 121 5.50 3.92 -10.92
C THR A 121 4.99 5.32 -11.19
N SER A 122 4.47 5.99 -10.16
CA SER A 122 4.19 7.44 -10.02
C SER A 122 3.65 8.28 -11.21
N SER A 123 3.34 7.74 -12.38
CA SER A 123 2.96 8.53 -13.56
C SER A 123 1.86 7.91 -14.43
N GLU A 124 1.52 6.63 -14.24
CA GLU A 124 0.39 6.02 -14.95
C GLU A 124 -0.54 5.32 -13.97
N GLN A 125 -1.69 5.95 -13.71
CA GLN A 125 -2.83 5.26 -13.13
C GLN A 125 -3.34 4.26 -14.18
N PRO A 126 -3.45 2.96 -13.87
CA PRO A 126 -3.99 1.99 -14.82
C PRO A 126 -5.48 2.31 -15.08
N SER A 127 -5.77 2.77 -16.29
CA SER A 127 -7.13 3.00 -16.77
C SER A 127 -7.79 1.67 -17.14
N THR A 128 -8.20 0.89 -16.16
CA THR A 128 -8.98 -0.32 -16.41
C THR A 128 -10.47 -0.04 -16.25
N ASN A 129 -11.09 0.38 -17.36
CA ASN A 129 -12.55 0.35 -17.50
C ASN A 129 -12.99 -1.10 -17.63
N PHE A 130 -13.62 -1.66 -16.60
CA PHE A 130 -14.30 -2.93 -16.68
C PHE A 130 -15.82 -2.69 -16.77
N PHE A 131 -16.39 -3.03 -17.92
CA PHE A 131 -17.82 -3.24 -18.09
C PHE A 131 -18.24 -4.58 -17.47
#